data_AF-N9WA16-F1
#
_entry.id   AF-N9WA16-F1
#
_cell.length_a   1.000
_cell.length_b   1.000
_cell.length_c   1.000
_cell.angle_alpha   90.00
_cell.angle_beta   90.00
_cell.angle_gamma   90.00
#
_symmetry.space_group_name_H-M   'P 1'
#
loop_
_entity.id
_entity.type
_entity.pdbx_description
1 polymer ?
#
loop_
_entity_poly.entity_id
_entity_poly.type
_entity_poly.pdbx_seq_one_letter_code
_entity_poly.pdbx_strand_id
1 'polypeptide(L)' 'MDAPPAHDSARHEWMPCLVWLPRFALIITTHGIATRLLLPGAYYVRWSRSLGRKIYRRRH' A
#
# COMPACT_ATOMS: atom_id res chain seq x y z
N MET A 1 1.57 4.92 -33.03
CA MET A 1 2.05 4.14 -31.87
C MET A 1 1.31 4.66 -30.66
N ASP A 2 0.26 3.95 -30.23
CA ASP A 2 -0.42 4.24 -28.97
C ASP A 2 0.54 3.92 -27.82
N ALA A 3 1.00 4.95 -27.11
CA ALA A 3 1.72 4.74 -25.86
C ALA A 3 0.72 4.10 -24.87
N PRO A 4 1.00 2.92 -24.30
CA PRO A 4 0.10 2.34 -23.32
C PRO A 4 -0.09 3.35 -22.17
N PRO A 5 -1.32 3.55 -21.66
CA PRO A 5 -1.56 4.53 -20.62
C PRO A 5 -0.72 4.18 -19.40
N ALA A 6 0.36 4.93 -19.20
CA ALA A 6 1.31 4.77 -18.09
C ALA A 6 0.67 5.03 -16.69
N HIS A 7 -0.65 5.23 -16.64
CA HIS A 7 -1.40 5.62 -15.45
C HIS A 7 -1.80 4.46 -14.53
N ASP A 8 -1.74 3.20 -14.99
CA ASP A 8 -2.15 2.08 -14.15
C ASP A 8 -0.98 1.43 -13.40
N SER A 9 0.26 1.55 -13.91
CA SER A 9 1.46 1.01 -13.26
C SER A 9 1.76 1.71 -11.93
N ALA A 10 1.58 3.03 -11.86
CA ALA A 10 1.84 3.82 -10.65
C ALA A 10 0.93 3.45 -9.46
N ARG A 11 -0.29 2.95 -9.72
CA ARG A 11 -1.19 2.46 -8.65
C ARG A 11 -0.72 1.14 -8.04
N HIS A 12 0.02 0.37 -8.83
CA HIS A 12 0.52 -0.94 -8.45
C HIS A 12 1.92 -0.90 -7.84
N GLU A 13 2.62 0.23 -7.96
CA GLU A 13 3.90 0.45 -7.31
C GLU A 13 3.76 0.81 -5.83
N TRP A 14 4.79 0.49 -5.06
CA TRP A 14 4.86 0.82 -3.64
C TRP A 14 5.18 2.31 -3.48
N MET A 15 4.16 3.12 -3.19
CA MET A 15 4.34 4.54 -2.94
C MET A 15 4.68 4.77 -1.46
N PRO A 16 5.72 5.54 -1.13
CA PRO A 16 5.99 5.92 0.26
C PRO A 16 4.88 6.86 0.77
N CYS A 17 4.33 6.55 1.94
CA CYS A 17 3.35 7.36 2.66
C CYS A 17 3.79 7.54 4.12
N LEU A 18 3.65 8.76 4.63
CA LEU A 18 3.76 9.01 6.06
C LEU A 18 2.39 8.89 6.71
N VAL A 19 2.29 8.07 7.73
CA VAL A 19 1.08 7.93 8.55
C VAL A 19 1.32 8.75 9.80
N TRP A 20 0.53 9.79 10.00
CA TRP A 20 0.64 10.68 11.16
C TRP A 20 -0.30 10.27 12.31
N LEU A 21 -1.41 9.62 11.96
CA LEU A 21 -2.45 9.22 12.91
C LEU A 21 -2.57 7.69 12.93
N PRO A 22 -2.75 7.09 14.12
CA PRO A 22 -3.03 5.67 14.22
C PRO A 22 -4.34 5.36 13.50
N ARG A 23 -4.29 4.47 12.50
CA ARG A 23 -5.47 4.08 11.72
C ARG A 23 -5.49 2.59 11.45
N PHE A 24 -6.68 1.99 11.42
CA PHE A 24 -6.80 0.61 10.97
C PHE A 24 -6.55 0.52 9.46
N ALA A 25 -5.60 -0.32 9.07
CA ALA A 25 -5.23 -0.50 7.68
C ALA A 25 -4.83 -1.96 7.40
N LEU A 26 -4.95 -2.37 6.14
CA LEU A 26 -4.45 -3.67 5.70
C LEU A 26 -2.92 -3.62 5.66
N ILE A 27 -2.24 -4.42 6.48
CA ILE A 27 -0.78 -4.55 6.47
C ILE A 27 -0.41 -5.86 5.78
N ILE A 28 0.53 -5.80 4.83
CA ILE A 28 1.17 -7.01 4.32
C ILE A 28 2.33 -7.38 5.22
N THR A 29 2.31 -8.62 5.67
CA THR A 29 3.37 -9.29 6.41
C THR A 29 3.81 -10.51 5.62
N THR A 30 4.91 -11.14 6.01
CA THR A 30 5.37 -12.40 5.40
C THR A 30 4.33 -13.53 5.49
N HIS A 31 3.45 -13.51 6.49
CA HIS A 31 2.39 -14.50 6.69
C HIS A 31 1.08 -14.15 5.95
N GLY A 32 1.08 -13.08 5.15
CA GLY A 32 -0.09 -12.63 4.41
C GLY A 32 -0.57 -11.26 4.86
N ILE A 33 -1.85 -11.01 4.61
CA ILE A 33 -2.45 -9.68 4.72
C ILE A 33 -3.35 -9.66 5.96
N ALA A 34 -3.07 -8.76 6.89
CA ALA A 34 -3.83 -8.61 8.12
C ALA A 34 -4.27 -7.17 8.33
N THR A 35 -5.53 -6.95 8.70
CA THR A 35 -5.99 -5.63 9.14
C THR A 35 -5.45 -5.37 10.54
N ARG A 36 -4.56 -4.40 10.68
CA ARG A 36 -3.97 -4.05 11.97
C ARG A 36 -3.91 -2.55 12.14
N LEU A 37 -3.75 -2.12 13.39
CA LEU A 37 -3.54 -0.72 13.70
C LEU A 37 -2.18 -0.28 13.14
N LEU A 38 -2.21 0.63 12.18
CA LEU A 38 -1.06 1.27 11.58
C LEU A 38 -0.63 2.38 12.54
N LEU A 39 0.48 2.18 13.24
CA LEU A 39 1.09 3.21 14.07
C LEU A 39 1.60 4.38 13.21
N PRO A 40 1.78 5.57 13.77
CA PRO A 40 2.41 6.67 13.06
C PRO A 40 3.85 6.33 12.66
N GLY A 41 4.24 6.65 11.42
CA GLY A 41 5.56 6.35 10.86
C GLY A 41 5.59 6.35 9.34
N ALA A 42 6.73 5.97 8.78
CA ALA A 42 6.90 5.79 7.34
C ALA A 42 6.40 4.40 6.90
N TYR A 43 5.51 4.40 5.92
CA TYR A 43 4.93 3.20 5.33
C TYR A 43 5.04 3.25 3.81
N TYR A 44 4.90 2.11 3.17
CA TYR A 44 4.64 1.99 1.75
C TYR A 44 3.17 1.61 1.56
N VAL A 45 2.49 2.23 0.60
CA VAL A 45 1.13 1.90 0.20
C VAL A 45 1.13 1.39 -1.23
N ARG A 46 0.33 0.36 -1.51
CA ARG A 46 0.15 -0.22 -2.84
C ARG A 46 -1.32 -0.60 -3.04
N TRP A 47 -1.84 -0.46 -4.25
CA TRP A 47 -3.14 -1.03 -4.59
C TRP A 47 -3.02 -2.53 -4.89
N SER A 48 -3.77 -3.36 -4.16
CA SER A 48 -3.84 -4.79 -4.46
C SER A 48 -4.83 -5.06 -5.57
N ARG A 49 -4.40 -5.75 -6.63
CA ARG A 49 -5.28 -6.22 -7.72
C ARG A 49 -6.29 -7.25 -7.23
N SER A 50 -5.85 -8.18 -6.39
CA SER A 50 -6.69 -9.31 -5.97
C SER A 50 -7.71 -8.93 -4.90
N LEU A 51 -7.39 -7.95 -4.05
CA LEU A 51 -8.26 -7.53 -2.95
C LEU A 51 -9.05 -6.24 -3.22
N GLY A 52 -8.72 -5.51 -4.28
CA GLY A 52 -9.30 -4.19 -4.55
C GLY A 52 -9.09 -3.16 -3.43
N ARG A 53 -8.13 -3.41 -2.51
CA ARG A 53 -7.86 -2.59 -1.34
C ARG A 53 -6.42 -2.10 -1.31
N LYS A 54 -6.21 -0.96 -0.63
CA LYS A 54 -4.89 -0.41 -0.32
C LYS A 54 -4.23 -1.27 0.74
N ILE A 55 -3.03 -1.75 0.42
CA ILE A 55 -2.17 -2.51 1.32
C ILE A 55 -1.04 -1.59 1.77
N TYR A 56 -0.74 -1.63 3.05
CA TYR A 56 0.31 -0.90 3.70
C TYR A 56 1.44 -1.85 4.10
N ARG A 57 2.67 -1.38 4.04
CA ARG A 57 3.86 -2.10 4.52
C ARG A 57 4.68 -1.13 5.33
N ARG A 58 5.19 -1.51 6.49
CA ARG A 58 6.11 -0.63 7.24
C ARG A 58 7.41 -0.46 6.45
N ARG A 59 7.89 0.78 6.32
CA ARG A 59 9.25 1.05 5.83
C ARG A 59 10.18 0.74 6.99
N HIS A 60 10.92 -0.36 6.87
CA HIS A 60 11.79 -0.89 7.91
C HIS A 60 13.09 -0.09 8.01
#